data_AF-A0A941J718-F1
#
_entry.id   AF-A0A941J718-F1
#
_cell.length_a   1.000
_cell.length_b   1.000
_cell.length_c   1.000
_cell.angle_alpha   90.00
_cell.angle_beta   90.00
_cell.angle_gamma   90.00
#
_symmetry.space_group_name_H-M   'P 1'
#
loop_
_entity.id
_entity.type
_entity.pdbx_description
1 polymer ?
#
loop_
_entity_poly.entity_id
_entity_poly.type
_entity_poly.pdbx_seq_one_letter_code
_entity_poly.pdbx_strand_id
1 'polypeptide(L)' 'MVSDLIRNAVVNNKTRIDEIYKSYGDIFKSKDEVMQSIYLNYLDDQNVGKRTLAKLTQDILREIGEL' A
#
# COMPACT_ATOMS: atom_id res chain seq x y z
N MET A 1 -5.62 5.45 13.72
CA MET A 1 -4.89 6.26 12.72
C MET A 1 -3.56 5.62 12.36
N VAL A 2 -2.55 5.59 13.24
CA VAL A 2 -1.25 4.91 12.98
C VAL A 2 -1.32 3.40 13.26
N SER A 3 -1.94 2.99 14.36
CA SER A 3 -2.13 1.57 14.71
C SER A 3 -2.90 0.77 13.64
N ASP A 4 -3.80 1.43 12.91
CA ASP A 4 -4.58 0.81 11.84
C ASP A 4 -3.74 0.62 10.59
N LEU A 5 -2.86 1.58 10.27
CA LEU A 5 -1.87 1.43 9.21
C LEU A 5 -0.90 0.28 9.51
N ILE A 6 -0.40 0.20 10.74
CA ILE A 6 0.48 -0.89 11.16
C ILE A 6 -0.22 -2.25 11.05
N ARG A 7 -1.46 -2.38 11.56
CA ARG A 7 -2.23 -3.63 11.41
C ARG A 7 -2.46 -3.98 9.95
N ASN A 8 -2.85 -3.01 9.14
CA ASN A 8 -3.08 -3.21 7.72
C ASN A 8 -1.79 -3.69 7.04
N ALA A 9 -0.64 -3.11 7.37
CA ALA A 9 0.66 -3.49 6.85
C ALA A 9 1.08 -4.91 7.24
N VAL A 10 0.84 -5.31 8.49
CA VAL A 10 1.11 -6.68 8.93
C VAL A 10 0.23 -7.71 8.19
N VAL A 11 -1.06 -7.39 8.01
CA VAL A 11 -2.03 -8.27 7.31
C VAL A 11 -1.78 -8.32 5.81
N ASN A 12 -1.49 -7.17 5.19
CA ASN A 12 -1.28 -7.00 3.75
C ASN A 12 0.21 -6.86 3.40
N ASN A 13 1.03 -7.72 4.01
CA ASN A 13 2.44 -7.83 3.72
C ASN A 13 2.70 -8.26 2.26
N LYS A 14 3.95 -8.16 1.81
CA LYS A 14 4.38 -8.53 0.45
C LYS A 14 3.86 -9.88 -0.05
N THR A 15 3.84 -10.92 0.79
CA THR A 15 3.31 -12.24 0.40
C THR A 15 1.82 -12.15 0.07
N ARG A 16 1.05 -11.47 0.92
CA ARG A 16 -0.40 -11.28 0.70
C ARG A 16 -0.68 -10.46 -0.57
N ILE A 17 0.13 -9.44 -0.84
CA ILE A 17 0.04 -8.64 -2.07
C ILE A 17 0.31 -9.50 -3.30
N ASP A 18 1.34 -10.34 -3.25
CA ASP A 18 1.67 -11.27 -4.32
C ASP A 18 0.56 -12.29 -4.57
N GLU A 19 -0.06 -12.81 -3.52
CA GLU A 19 -1.21 -13.70 -3.61
C GLU A 19 -2.40 -13.03 -4.27
N ILE A 20 -2.75 -11.81 -3.86
CA ILE A 20 -3.87 -11.04 -4.44
C ILE A 20 -3.59 -10.77 -5.92
N TYR A 21 -2.39 -10.31 -6.26
CA TYR A 21 -2.01 -10.06 -7.65
C TYR A 21 -2.08 -11.32 -8.51
N LYS A 22 -1.63 -12.48 -7.99
CA LYS A 22 -1.71 -13.76 -8.72
C LYS A 22 -3.14 -14.27 -8.86
N SER A 23 -3.97 -14.07 -7.83
CA SER A 23 -5.35 -14.58 -7.80
C SER A 23 -6.31 -13.73 -8.65
N TYR A 24 -5.96 -12.47 -8.88
CA TYR A 24 -6.80 -11.49 -9.58
C TYR A 24 -5.98 -10.69 -10.61
N GLY A 25 -5.07 -11.35 -11.33
CA GLY A 25 -4.14 -10.70 -12.27
C GLY A 25 -4.81 -10.02 -13.46
N ASP A 26 -6.07 -10.36 -13.73
CA ASP A 26 -6.93 -9.76 -14.74
C ASP A 26 -7.64 -8.48 -14.23
N ILE A 27 -7.63 -8.24 -12.92
CA ILE A 27 -8.17 -7.02 -12.30
C ILE A 27 -7.06 -5.98 -12.10
N PHE A 28 -5.88 -6.42 -11.66
CA PHE A 28 -4.76 -5.53 -11.33
C PHE A 28 -3.64 -5.62 -12.36
N LYS A 29 -3.14 -4.47 -12.81
CA LYS A 29 -2.04 -4.36 -13.79
C LYS A 29 -0.67 -4.46 -13.14
N SER A 30 -0.57 -4.25 -11.83
CA SER A 30 0.68 -4.38 -11.07
C SER A 30 0.40 -4.63 -9.58
N LYS A 31 1.43 -5.07 -8.85
CA LYS A 31 1.40 -5.16 -7.38
C LYS A 31 1.20 -3.78 -6.73
N ASP A 32 1.71 -2.72 -7.35
CA ASP A 32 1.53 -1.35 -6.86
C ASP A 32 0.05 -0.94 -6.89
N GLU A 33 -0.71 -1.37 -7.90
CA GLU A 33 -2.15 -1.11 -7.98
C GLU A 33 -2.93 -1.83 -6.88
N VAL A 34 -2.51 -3.05 -6.51
CA VAL A 34 -3.04 -3.77 -5.35
C VAL A 34 -2.77 -2.98 -4.06
N MET A 35 -1.53 -2.53 -3.87
CA MET A 35 -1.13 -1.76 -2.70
C MET A 35 -1.92 -0.44 -2.60
N GLN A 36 -2.04 0.31 -3.71
CA GLN A 36 -2.83 1.55 -3.74
C GLN A 36 -4.30 1.33 -3.39
N SER A 37 -4.87 0.20 -3.82
CA SER A 37 -6.26 -0.18 -3.51
C SER A 37 -6.45 -0.49 -2.02
N ILE A 38 -5.48 -1.15 -1.39
CA ILE A 38 -5.53 -1.54 0.03
C ILE A 38 -5.31 -0.35 0.95
N TYR A 39 -4.27 0.45 0.69
CA TYR A 39 -3.92 1.58 1.56
C TYR A 39 -4.73 2.83 1.24
N LEU A 40 -5.48 2.84 0.14
CA LEU A 40 -6.24 3.99 -0.35
C LEU A 40 -5.36 5.26 -0.38
N ASN A 41 -4.08 5.09 -0.72
CA ASN A 41 -3.08 6.14 -0.71
C ASN A 41 -2.25 6.08 -1.99
N TYR A 42 -1.77 7.24 -2.42
CA TYR A 42 -0.80 7.32 -3.51
C TYR A 42 0.56 6.90 -2.96
N LEU A 43 1.12 5.83 -3.53
CA LEU A 43 2.44 5.31 -3.13
C LEU A 43 3.56 5.88 -3.99
N ASP A 44 3.23 6.54 -5.11
CA ASP A 44 4.21 7.25 -5.93
C ASP A 44 4.39 8.70 -5.46
N ASP A 45 5.64 9.15 -5.51
CA ASP A 45 6.09 10.47 -5.04
C ASP A 45 5.47 11.66 -5.80
N GLN A 46 5.05 11.49 -7.06
CA GLN A 46 4.42 12.54 -7.87
C GLN A 46 2.98 12.83 -7.44
N ASN A 47 2.30 11.87 -6.80
CA ASN A 47 0.90 11.99 -6.39
C ASN A 47 0.70 12.14 -4.88
N VAL A 48 1.76 12.16 -4.07
CA VAL A 48 1.74 12.31 -2.60
C VAL A 48 0.96 13.54 -2.14
N GLY A 49 1.01 14.64 -2.90
CA GLY A 49 0.27 15.86 -2.57
C GLY A 49 -1.26 15.78 -2.75
N LYS A 50 -1.77 14.73 -3.41
CA LYS A 50 -3.19 14.65 -3.83
C LYS A 50 -4.11 14.03 -2.77
N ARG A 51 -3.58 13.39 -1.73
CA ARG A 51 -4.36 12.86 -0.59
C ARG A 51 -3.78 13.31 0.73
N THR A 52 -4.64 13.76 1.63
CA THR A 52 -4.28 14.09 3.02
C THR A 52 -3.63 12.87 3.68
N LEU A 53 -2.48 13.05 4.32
CA LEU A 53 -1.69 12.01 4.99
C LEU A 53 -0.97 10.98 4.10
N ALA A 54 -0.94 11.15 2.77
CA ALA A 54 -0.20 10.22 1.90
C ALA A 54 1.29 10.16 2.26
N LYS A 55 1.93 11.31 2.51
CA LYS A 55 3.34 11.39 2.94
C LYS A 55 3.58 10.66 4.26
N LEU A 56 2.74 10.90 5.26
CA LEU A 56 2.83 10.23 6.56
C LEU A 56 2.68 8.71 6.41
N THR A 57 1.76 8.26 5.54
CA THR A 57 1.55 6.83 5.29
C THR A 57 2.77 6.21 4.62
N GLN A 58 3.35 6.86 3.60
CA GLN A 58 4.59 6.40 2.98
C GLN A 58 5.75 6.32 3.98
N ASP A 59 5.93 7.35 4.81
CA ASP A 59 6.99 7.39 5.81
C ASP A 59 6.86 6.22 6.80
N ILE A 60 5.64 5.93 7.28
CA ILE A 60 5.37 4.77 8.16
C ILE A 60 5.66 3.45 7.43
N LEU A 61 5.18 3.30 6.19
CA LEU A 61 5.37 2.06 5.42
C LEU A 61 6.85 1.80 5.11
N ARG A 62 7.65 2.85 4.85
CA ARG A 62 9.11 2.77 4.70
C ARG A 62 9.79 2.35 6.01
N GLU A 63 9.39 2.93 7.14
CA GLU A 63 9.97 2.58 8.46
C GLU A 63 9.74 1.11 8.83
N ILE A 64 8.61 0.53 8.43
CA ILE A 64 8.29 -0.89 8.69
C ILE A 64 8.72 -1.84 7.56
N GLY A 65 9.29 -1.35 6.46
CA GLY A 65 9.87 -2.16 5.38
C GLY A 65 8.90 -2.68 4.32
N GLU A 66 7.69 -2.11 4.23
CA GLU A 66 6.64 -2.50 3.27
C GLU A 66 6.67 -1.68 1.96
N LEU A 67 7.53 -0.67 1.86
CA LEU A 67 7.71 0.21 0.69
C LEU A 67 9.19 0.32 0.30
#